data_AF-A0A258MX44-F1
#
_entry.id   AF-A0A258MX44-F1
#
_cell.length_a   1.000
_cell.length_b   1.000
_cell.length_c   1.000
_cell.angle_alpha   90.00
_cell.angle_beta   90.00
_cell.angle_gamma   90.00
#
_symmetry.space_group_name_H-M   'P 1'
#
loop_
_entity.id
_entity.type
_entity.pdbx_description
1 polymer ?
#
loop_
_entity_poly.entity_id
_entity_poly.type
_entity_poly.pdbx_seq_one_letter_code
_entity_poly.pdbx_strand_id
1 'polypeptide(L)'
;MRHGGFRTLSSRGIAACRAGRSCGLVNERLAPVRREAGPSVMRAHYPFVLIACFSLVSIADARAQGAPAPRSLEILRAEIDRVDGEVLALLNARAGIVAEVGAGKATSGGPVFRPGRQAALLRRLTERNSGPQTPQTQTPQTQTAQTLVQVWTAIIAGSILQQKPDFRVAVAGDADQAGLAQSFFGAAIPQSRFAQPAEALDALVAGQADAAVLPAGGSWWLDVPQGLRIVAGAPLLRAADAPPEALILARTEADPSGADLMLVRLTGTPPVDGMVLARAGAESLVTLPAANALPPGATRLGLMAAPLAAKP
;
A
#
# COMPACT_ATOMS: atom_id res chain seq x y z
N MET A 1 45.87 -23.07 -34.81
CA MET A 1 46.31 -21.71 -35.24
C MET A 1 45.08 -20.80 -35.13
N ARG A 2 44.95 -19.74 -34.34
CA ARG A 2 45.72 -18.96 -33.34
C ARG A 2 44.76 -18.78 -32.14
N HIS A 3 45.06 -19.23 -30.93
CA HIS A 3 45.77 -18.55 -29.83
C HIS A 3 45.45 -17.07 -29.55
N GLY A 4 44.97 -16.83 -28.32
CA GLY A 4 45.06 -15.57 -27.57
C GLY A 4 43.75 -15.28 -26.82
N GLY A 5 43.63 -15.28 -25.49
CA GLY A 5 44.59 -15.47 -24.41
C GLY A 5 43.86 -15.11 -23.11
N PHE A 6 43.86 -16.04 -22.15
CA PHE A 6 43.43 -15.79 -20.77
C PHE A 6 44.32 -14.72 -20.12
N ARG A 7 43.72 -13.78 -19.38
CA ARG A 7 44.42 -13.07 -18.30
C ARG A 7 43.57 -13.08 -17.03
N THR A 8 43.92 -14.02 -16.17
CA THR A 8 43.74 -13.99 -14.72
C THR A 8 44.50 -12.80 -14.12
N LEU A 9 43.84 -11.99 -13.30
CA LEU A 9 44.45 -11.13 -12.29
C LEU A 9 43.96 -11.67 -10.94
N SER A 10 44.70 -12.59 -10.34
CA SER A 10 45.74 -12.33 -9.33
C SER A 10 45.17 -11.68 -8.06
N SER A 11 44.79 -12.57 -7.14
CA SER A 11 44.72 -12.34 -5.71
C SER A 11 46.01 -11.69 -5.18
N ARG A 12 45.93 -10.43 -4.71
CA ARG A 12 46.87 -9.88 -3.74
C ARG A 12 46.17 -8.87 -2.83
N GLY A 13 46.26 -9.14 -1.53
CA GLY A 13 46.33 -8.08 -0.52
C GLY A 13 45.06 -7.78 0.27
N ILE A 14 44.62 -8.73 1.11
CA ILE A 14 43.94 -8.38 2.35
C ILE A 14 44.97 -7.62 3.20
N ALA A 15 44.88 -6.29 3.26
CA ALA A 15 45.59 -5.50 4.25
C ALA A 15 44.73 -5.44 5.50
N ALA A 16 45.12 -6.22 6.52
CA ALA A 16 44.59 -6.12 7.86
C ALA A 16 45.00 -4.76 8.47
N CYS A 17 44.06 -3.81 8.54
CA CYS A 17 44.24 -2.60 9.35
C CYS A 17 43.89 -2.90 10.81
N ARG A 18 44.92 -3.02 11.65
CA ARG A 18 44.80 -2.90 13.11
C ARG A 18 44.51 -1.44 13.46
N ALA A 19 43.42 -1.23 14.18
CA ALA A 19 43.08 -0.09 15.05
C ALA A 19 43.55 1.32 14.63
N GLY A 20 42.57 2.13 14.18
CA GLY A 20 42.53 3.58 14.41
C GLY A 20 43.55 4.43 13.69
N ARG A 21 43.18 4.95 12.51
CA ARG A 21 43.49 6.31 11.99
C ARG A 21 42.95 6.44 10.56
N SER A 22 42.08 7.42 10.32
CA SER A 22 41.58 7.75 8.98
C SER A 22 42.62 8.58 8.21
N CYS A 23 43.12 8.07 7.09
CA CYS A 23 43.84 8.87 6.10
C CYS A 23 42.83 9.54 5.18
N GLY A 24 42.63 10.86 5.35
CA GLY A 24 41.90 11.70 4.40
C GLY A 24 42.76 12.01 3.18
N LEU A 25 42.23 11.74 1.99
CA LEU A 25 42.79 12.19 0.71
C LEU A 25 42.45 13.66 0.49
N VAL A 26 43.47 14.51 0.43
CA VAL A 26 43.39 15.91 -0.03
C VAL A 26 43.73 15.94 -1.51
N ASN A 27 42.87 16.50 -2.35
CA ASN A 27 43.13 16.69 -3.77
C ASN A 27 43.44 18.17 -4.02
N GLU A 28 44.70 18.46 -4.34
CA GLU A 28 45.18 19.78 -4.75
C GLU A 28 44.76 20.10 -6.19
N ARG A 29 44.09 21.24 -6.41
CA ARG A 29 44.24 22.04 -7.64
C ARG A 29 44.09 23.52 -7.31
N LEU A 30 45.23 24.19 -7.13
CA LEU A 30 45.36 25.65 -7.13
C LEU A 30 45.68 26.13 -8.55
N ALA A 31 45.01 27.19 -9.01
CA ALA A 31 45.42 28.01 -10.13
C ALA A 31 45.52 29.49 -9.66
N PRO A 32 46.57 30.26 -10.00
CA PRO A 32 46.77 31.61 -9.47
C PRO A 32 46.44 32.71 -10.51
N VAL A 33 45.80 33.80 -10.10
CA VAL A 33 45.85 35.12 -10.79
C VAL A 33 45.85 36.26 -9.75
N ARG A 34 46.41 37.41 -10.14
CA ARG A 34 47.20 38.41 -9.38
C ARG A 34 46.43 39.45 -8.52
N ARG A 35 47.19 39.91 -7.51
CA ARG A 35 47.21 41.13 -6.64
C ARG A 35 46.41 42.39 -7.05
N GLU A 36 45.83 43.06 -6.04
CA GLU A 36 46.26 44.35 -5.40
C GLU A 36 45.30 44.64 -4.20
N ALA A 37 45.73 44.75 -2.93
CA ALA A 37 46.40 45.85 -2.20
C ALA A 37 45.43 46.56 -1.21
N GLY A 38 45.71 46.49 0.10
CA GLY A 38 45.04 47.25 1.17
C GLY A 38 45.37 46.73 2.59
N PRO A 39 45.94 47.52 3.54
CA PRO A 39 46.50 46.99 4.79
C PRO A 39 45.71 47.36 6.08
N SER A 40 45.74 46.46 7.07
CA SER A 40 45.96 46.69 8.54
C SER A 40 45.16 45.66 9.38
N VAL A 41 45.74 44.62 9.99
CA VAL A 41 46.56 44.52 11.22
C VAL A 41 45.75 44.04 12.45
N MET A 42 46.14 42.84 12.95
CA MET A 42 46.07 42.27 14.34
C MET A 42 44.71 42.20 15.07
N ARG A 43 44.36 41.26 15.96
CA ARG A 43 44.98 40.26 16.87
C ARG A 43 43.76 39.44 17.40
N ALA A 44 43.69 38.10 17.50
CA ALA A 44 44.32 37.18 18.46
C ALA A 44 43.25 36.34 19.22
N HIS A 45 43.58 35.05 19.40
CA HIS A 45 43.17 34.12 20.49
C HIS A 45 41.86 33.29 20.40
N TYR A 46 42.03 32.02 19.98
CA TYR A 46 41.43 30.82 20.61
C TYR A 46 41.81 30.77 22.12
N PRO A 47 41.05 30.16 23.06
CA PRO A 47 40.44 28.82 22.94
C PRO A 47 39.10 28.61 23.70
N PHE A 48 38.40 27.47 23.50
CA PHE A 48 37.94 26.57 24.58
C PHE A 48 37.19 25.36 23.96
N VAL A 49 37.89 24.24 23.92
CA VAL A 49 37.36 22.88 23.79
C VAL A 49 37.03 22.41 25.21
N LEU A 50 35.81 21.94 25.47
CA LEU A 50 35.47 20.97 26.53
C LEU A 50 33.97 20.65 26.45
N ILE A 51 33.63 19.43 26.02
CA ILE A 51 32.60 18.50 26.52
C ILE A 51 32.48 17.38 25.48
N ALA A 52 33.28 16.34 25.66
CA ALA A 52 33.11 15.04 25.01
C ALA A 52 33.75 13.97 25.90
N CYS A 53 33.14 13.69 27.06
CA CYS A 53 33.55 12.58 27.93
C CYS A 53 32.39 11.90 28.67
N PHE A 54 31.13 12.06 28.23
CA PHE A 54 29.95 11.50 28.90
C PHE A 54 29.22 10.43 28.08
N SER A 55 29.94 9.54 27.40
CA SER A 55 29.30 8.46 26.62
C SER A 55 29.99 7.09 26.68
N LEU A 56 30.93 6.87 27.60
CA LEU A 56 31.58 5.56 27.75
C LEU A 56 31.35 4.85 29.09
N VAL A 57 30.50 5.39 29.99
CA VAL A 57 30.21 4.75 31.29
C VAL A 57 28.95 3.86 31.25
N SER A 58 28.00 4.04 30.32
CA SER A 58 26.71 3.31 30.37
C SER A 58 26.66 1.90 29.75
N ILE A 59 27.76 1.34 29.22
CA ILE A 59 27.71 -0.03 28.66
C ILE A 59 28.06 -1.10 29.72
N ALA A 60 28.68 -0.71 30.84
CA ALA A 60 29.07 -1.66 31.88
C ALA A 60 27.95 -1.96 32.90
N ASP A 61 27.05 -1.00 33.17
CA ASP A 61 26.02 -1.12 34.22
C ASP A 61 24.83 -2.02 33.85
N ALA A 62 24.63 -2.33 32.56
CA ALA A 62 23.54 -3.20 32.13
C ALA A 62 23.76 -4.69 32.45
N ARG A 63 24.97 -5.09 32.87
CA ARG A 63 25.26 -6.47 33.32
C ARG A 63 24.79 -6.76 34.76
N ALA A 64 24.33 -5.74 35.50
CA ALA A 64 23.96 -5.86 36.91
C ALA A 64 22.47 -6.15 37.18
N GLN A 65 21.67 -6.47 36.16
CA GLN A 65 20.26 -6.86 36.34
C GLN A 65 19.98 -8.10 35.50
N GLY A 66 19.47 -9.16 36.15
CA GLY A 66 19.33 -10.53 35.62
C GLY A 66 18.34 -10.70 34.47
N ALA A 67 18.53 -9.96 33.38
CA ALA A 67 17.87 -10.24 32.11
C ALA A 67 18.49 -11.51 31.50
N PRO A 68 17.67 -12.49 31.06
CA PRO A 68 18.19 -13.67 30.39
C PRO A 68 18.99 -13.27 29.16
N ALA A 69 20.10 -13.97 28.92
CA ALA A 69 20.91 -13.77 27.72
C ALA A 69 20.02 -13.91 26.46
N PRO A 70 20.22 -13.08 25.43
CA PRO A 70 19.42 -13.15 24.21
C PRO A 70 19.53 -14.55 23.59
N ARG A 71 18.40 -15.09 23.15
CA ARG A 71 18.35 -16.37 22.41
C ARG A 71 19.29 -16.30 21.20
N SER A 72 19.91 -17.43 20.85
CA SER A 72 20.78 -17.49 19.66
C SER A 72 19.97 -17.23 18.39
N LEU A 73 20.63 -16.71 17.35
CA LEU A 73 19.98 -16.43 16.07
C LEU A 73 19.44 -17.71 15.42
N GLU A 74 20.10 -18.85 15.60
CA GLU A 74 19.63 -20.14 15.08
C GLU A 74 18.29 -20.53 15.72
N ILE A 75 18.18 -20.42 17.04
CA ILE A 75 16.94 -20.72 17.78
C ILE A 75 15.82 -19.77 17.33
N LEU A 76 16.12 -18.48 17.17
CA LEU A 76 15.13 -17.50 16.72
C LEU A 76 14.62 -17.77 15.30
N ARG A 77 15.51 -18.17 14.39
CA ARG A 77 15.14 -18.53 13.01
C ARG A 77 14.27 -19.78 12.97
N ALA A 78 14.62 -20.82 13.73
CA ALA A 78 13.81 -22.03 13.82
C ALA A 78 12.39 -21.74 14.36
N GLU A 79 12.26 -20.79 15.31
CA GLU A 79 10.94 -20.35 15.77
C GLU A 79 10.16 -19.57 14.70
N ILE A 80 10.82 -18.78 13.85
CA ILE A 80 10.16 -18.13 12.69
C ILE A 80 9.67 -19.19 11.72
N ASP A 81 10.52 -20.17 11.36
CA ASP A 81 10.14 -21.26 10.45
C ASP A 81 8.94 -22.06 10.98
N ARG A 82 8.89 -22.31 12.30
CA ARG A 82 7.74 -22.93 12.95
C ARG A 82 6.47 -22.10 12.78
N VAL A 83 6.54 -20.79 13.04
CA VAL A 83 5.40 -19.87 12.87
C VAL A 83 4.96 -19.80 11.41
N ASP A 84 5.89 -19.77 10.45
CA ASP A 84 5.57 -19.77 9.02
C ASP A 84 4.84 -21.06 8.61
N GLY A 85 5.22 -22.21 9.16
CA GLY A 85 4.50 -23.46 9.01
C GLY A 85 3.06 -23.41 9.53
N GLU A 86 2.84 -22.77 10.69
CA GLU A 86 1.51 -22.56 11.25
C GLU A 86 0.66 -21.60 10.41
N VAL A 87 1.26 -20.52 9.91
CA VAL A 87 0.62 -19.58 8.97
C VAL A 87 0.17 -20.31 7.71
N LEU A 88 1.03 -21.14 7.12
CA LEU A 88 0.68 -21.95 5.94
C LEU A 88 -0.47 -22.93 6.24
N ALA A 89 -0.45 -23.60 7.39
CA ALA A 89 -1.53 -24.51 7.79
C ALA A 89 -2.87 -23.76 7.92
N LEU A 90 -2.88 -22.55 8.50
CA LEU A 90 -4.06 -21.70 8.60
C LEU A 90 -4.55 -21.21 7.24
N LEU A 91 -3.65 -20.87 6.32
CA LEU A 91 -4.00 -20.48 4.95
C LEU A 91 -4.65 -21.64 4.19
N ASN A 92 -4.12 -22.86 4.34
CA ASN A 92 -4.70 -24.06 3.75
C ASN A 92 -6.10 -24.36 4.32
N ALA A 93 -6.26 -24.28 5.64
CA ALA A 93 -7.56 -24.43 6.28
C ALA A 93 -8.57 -23.39 5.76
N ARG A 94 -8.12 -22.12 5.60
CA ARG A 94 -8.94 -21.05 5.02
C ARG A 94 -9.32 -21.35 3.56
N ALA A 95 -8.41 -21.89 2.75
CA ALA A 95 -8.69 -22.28 1.37
C ALA A 95 -9.74 -23.40 1.29
N GLY A 96 -9.72 -24.35 2.23
CA GLY A 96 -10.76 -25.37 2.38
C GLY A 96 -12.15 -24.76 2.63
N ILE A 97 -12.25 -23.84 3.59
CA ILE A 97 -13.50 -23.12 3.89
C ILE A 97 -13.99 -22.30 2.69
N VAL A 98 -13.07 -21.68 1.94
CA VAL A 98 -13.41 -20.94 0.71
C VAL A 98 -13.99 -21.87 -0.36
N ALA A 99 -13.49 -23.11 -0.48
CA ALA A 99 -14.05 -24.09 -1.40
C ALA A 99 -15.51 -24.44 -1.03
N GLU A 100 -15.79 -24.66 0.25
CA GLU A 100 -17.15 -24.91 0.75
C GLU A 100 -18.09 -23.72 0.49
N VAL A 101 -17.61 -22.49 0.73
CA VAL A 101 -18.38 -21.26 0.42
C VAL A 101 -18.66 -21.16 -1.09
N GLY A 102 -17.69 -21.49 -1.94
CA GLY A 102 -17.86 -21.53 -3.39
C GLY A 102 -18.93 -22.53 -3.82
N ALA A 103 -18.90 -23.75 -3.26
CA ALA A 103 -19.90 -24.78 -3.53
C ALA A 103 -21.32 -24.34 -3.13
N GLY A 104 -21.48 -23.69 -1.97
CA GLY A 104 -22.78 -23.15 -1.55
C GLY A 104 -23.29 -21.98 -2.42
N LYS A 105 -22.38 -21.20 -3.02
CA LYS A 105 -22.73 -20.13 -3.96
C LYS A 105 -23.20 -20.65 -5.31
N ALA A 106 -22.69 -21.78 -5.79
CA ALA A 106 -23.19 -22.40 -7.02
C ALA A 106 -24.70 -22.67 -6.94
N THR A 107 -25.21 -22.97 -5.75
CA THR A 107 -26.63 -23.19 -5.49
C THR A 107 -27.44 -21.89 -5.29
N SER A 108 -26.82 -20.83 -4.77
CA SER A 108 -27.51 -19.58 -4.37
C SER A 108 -27.24 -18.37 -5.28
N GLY A 109 -26.33 -18.46 -6.25
CA GLY A 109 -26.04 -17.42 -7.24
C GLY A 109 -25.27 -16.19 -6.70
N GLY A 110 -24.68 -16.26 -5.51
CA GLY A 110 -23.99 -15.12 -4.89
C GLY A 110 -22.68 -14.72 -5.58
N PRO A 111 -22.33 -13.42 -5.65
CA PRO A 111 -21.11 -12.97 -6.32
C PRO A 111 -19.83 -13.45 -5.63
N VAL A 112 -18.79 -13.74 -6.43
CA VAL A 112 -17.45 -14.09 -5.93
C VAL A 112 -16.74 -12.83 -5.40
N PHE A 113 -16.80 -11.73 -6.15
CA PHE A 113 -16.23 -10.44 -5.76
C PHE A 113 -17.19 -9.69 -4.84
N ARG A 114 -16.71 -9.37 -3.63
CA ARG A 114 -17.50 -8.75 -2.55
C ARG A 114 -16.69 -7.62 -1.86
N PRO A 115 -16.63 -6.43 -2.47
CA PRO A 115 -15.75 -5.36 -2.02
C PRO A 115 -16.09 -4.83 -0.62
N GLY A 116 -17.38 -4.83 -0.22
CA GLY A 116 -17.77 -4.40 1.12
C GLY A 116 -17.27 -5.35 2.20
N ARG A 117 -17.42 -6.67 1.98
CA ARG A 117 -16.86 -7.70 2.88
C ARG A 117 -15.33 -7.63 2.97
N GLN A 118 -14.65 -7.34 1.85
CA GLN A 118 -13.20 -7.11 1.85
C GLN A 118 -12.83 -5.91 2.72
N ALA A 119 -13.49 -4.76 2.53
CA ALA A 119 -13.22 -3.58 3.34
C ALA A 119 -13.49 -3.80 4.83
N ALA A 120 -14.60 -4.45 5.19
CA ALA A 120 -14.94 -4.78 6.58
C ALA A 120 -13.94 -5.74 7.23
N LEU A 121 -13.43 -6.72 6.47
CA LEU A 121 -12.36 -7.62 6.91
C LEU A 121 -11.07 -6.84 7.18
N LEU A 122 -10.60 -6.06 6.21
CA LEU A 122 -9.36 -5.30 6.33
C LEU A 122 -9.43 -4.31 7.50
N ARG A 123 -10.55 -3.60 7.65
CA ARG A 123 -10.76 -2.63 8.73
C ARG A 123 -10.64 -3.29 10.11
N ARG A 124 -11.33 -4.41 10.30
CA ARG A 124 -11.27 -5.18 11.55
C ARG A 124 -9.85 -5.68 11.85
N LEU A 125 -9.10 -6.12 10.83
CA LEU A 125 -7.73 -6.61 11.02
C LEU A 125 -6.79 -5.46 11.42
N THR A 126 -6.90 -4.31 10.75
CA THR A 126 -6.11 -3.13 11.09
C THR A 126 -6.45 -2.58 12.48
N GLU A 127 -7.71 -2.63 12.89
CA GLU A 127 -8.15 -2.17 14.21
C GLU A 127 -7.67 -3.07 15.36
N ARG A 128 -7.60 -4.38 15.13
CA ARG A 128 -7.18 -5.41 16.11
C ARG A 128 -5.67 -5.64 16.17
N ASN A 129 -4.91 -4.94 15.33
CA ASN A 129 -3.46 -5.10 15.25
C ASN A 129 -2.76 -4.45 16.45
N SER A 130 -2.70 -5.18 17.56
CA SER A 130 -2.11 -4.70 18.82
C SER A 130 -0.65 -5.14 19.04
N GLY A 131 -0.14 -6.07 18.22
CA GLY A 131 1.22 -6.62 18.32
C GLY A 131 1.48 -7.38 19.63
N PRO A 132 2.67 -7.98 19.79
CA PRO A 132 3.08 -8.55 21.06
C PRO A 132 3.44 -7.44 22.05
N GLN A 133 2.88 -7.53 23.25
CA GLN A 133 3.34 -6.74 24.40
C GLN A 133 4.44 -7.54 25.09
N THR A 134 5.70 -7.07 25.02
CA THR A 134 6.76 -7.64 25.85
C THR A 134 7.13 -6.66 26.96
N PRO A 135 7.53 -7.13 28.16
CA PRO A 135 7.90 -6.26 29.27
C PRO A 135 9.04 -5.26 28.95
N GLN A 136 9.77 -5.51 27.85
CA GLN A 136 11.00 -4.80 27.48
C GLN A 136 10.80 -3.78 26.35
N THR A 137 9.62 -3.74 25.70
CA THR A 137 9.34 -2.79 24.62
C THR A 137 8.17 -1.88 25.00
N GLN A 138 8.46 -0.60 25.20
CA GLN A 138 7.43 0.43 25.42
C GLN A 138 6.60 0.71 24.15
N THR A 139 7.09 0.29 22.98
CA THR A 139 6.38 0.37 21.69
C THR A 139 5.95 -1.04 21.25
N PRO A 140 4.64 -1.29 21.05
CA PRO A 140 4.15 -2.55 20.50
C PRO A 140 4.76 -2.82 19.11
N GLN A 141 5.27 -4.05 18.90
CA GLN A 141 5.83 -4.47 17.61
C GLN A 141 4.71 -4.92 16.67
N THR A 142 4.00 -3.95 16.09
CA THR A 142 2.88 -4.25 15.17
C THR A 142 3.33 -4.22 13.71
N GLN A 143 2.66 -4.99 12.86
CA GLN A 143 2.78 -4.81 11.41
C GLN A 143 2.16 -3.46 11.02
N THR A 144 2.63 -2.82 9.96
CA THR A 144 1.98 -1.60 9.47
C THR A 144 0.60 -1.92 8.89
N ALA A 145 -0.32 -0.95 8.90
CA ALA A 145 -1.62 -1.10 8.22
C ALA A 145 -1.43 -1.42 6.72
N GLN A 146 -0.42 -0.83 6.09
CA GLN A 146 -0.01 -1.12 4.71
C GLN A 146 0.29 -2.61 4.52
N THR A 147 1.12 -3.19 5.39
CA THR A 147 1.50 -4.61 5.33
C THR A 147 0.27 -5.51 5.48
N LEU A 148 -0.59 -5.24 6.47
CA LEU A 148 -1.80 -6.03 6.69
C LEU A 148 -2.74 -5.99 5.48
N VAL A 149 -2.95 -4.80 4.90
CA VAL A 149 -3.77 -4.64 3.70
C VAL A 149 -3.19 -5.43 2.54
N GLN A 150 -1.88 -5.32 2.28
CA GLN A 150 -1.25 -6.02 1.15
C GLN A 150 -1.29 -7.54 1.30
N VAL A 151 -0.96 -8.08 2.48
CA VAL A 151 -1.00 -9.52 2.75
C VAL A 151 -2.42 -10.06 2.58
N TRP A 152 -3.42 -9.41 3.19
CA TRP A 152 -4.79 -9.89 3.09
C TRP A 152 -5.40 -9.67 1.71
N THR A 153 -5.05 -8.61 0.98
CA THR A 153 -5.45 -8.44 -0.42
C THR A 153 -4.93 -9.60 -1.27
N ALA A 154 -3.68 -10.04 -1.10
CA ALA A 154 -3.14 -11.21 -1.81
C ALA A 154 -3.90 -12.50 -1.47
N ILE A 155 -4.21 -12.72 -0.19
CA ILE A 155 -5.00 -13.89 0.26
C ILE A 155 -6.42 -13.86 -0.34
N ILE A 156 -7.06 -12.69 -0.38
CA ILE A 156 -8.40 -12.51 -0.97
C ILE A 156 -8.35 -12.74 -2.48
N ALA A 157 -7.34 -12.22 -3.18
CA ALA A 157 -7.12 -12.45 -4.61
C ALA A 157 -7.06 -13.95 -4.93
N GLY A 158 -6.26 -14.71 -4.17
CA GLY A 158 -6.20 -16.18 -4.32
C GLY A 158 -7.55 -16.85 -4.09
N SER A 159 -8.36 -16.35 -3.15
CA SER A 159 -9.70 -16.88 -2.88
C SER A 159 -10.71 -16.60 -4.00
N ILE A 160 -10.57 -15.44 -4.66
CA ILE A 160 -11.38 -15.08 -5.83
C ILE A 160 -11.03 -16.02 -6.98
N LEU A 161 -9.74 -16.19 -7.28
CA LEU A 161 -9.27 -17.07 -8.36
C LEU A 161 -9.58 -18.56 -8.10
N GLN A 162 -9.58 -19.00 -6.85
CA GLN A 162 -10.01 -20.36 -6.50
C GLN A 162 -11.49 -20.61 -6.85
N GLN A 163 -12.36 -19.61 -6.68
CA GLN A 163 -13.80 -19.71 -6.98
C GLN A 163 -14.12 -19.40 -8.45
N LYS A 164 -13.36 -18.48 -9.07
CA LYS A 164 -13.51 -18.05 -10.46
C LYS A 164 -12.12 -17.89 -11.10
N PRO A 165 -11.54 -18.96 -11.67
CA PRO A 165 -10.17 -18.95 -12.21
C PRO A 165 -9.94 -17.96 -13.35
N ASP A 166 -10.98 -17.55 -14.06
CA ASP A 166 -10.95 -16.61 -15.18
C ASP A 166 -11.30 -15.16 -14.77
N PHE A 167 -11.40 -14.89 -13.46
CA PHE A 167 -11.67 -13.55 -12.93
C PHE A 167 -10.60 -12.56 -13.39
N ARG A 168 -11.01 -11.47 -14.03
CA ARG A 168 -10.08 -10.47 -14.57
C ARG A 168 -10.60 -9.04 -14.47
N VAL A 169 -9.68 -8.10 -14.49
CA VAL A 169 -9.97 -6.67 -14.30
C VAL A 169 -9.60 -5.90 -15.55
N ALA A 170 -10.53 -5.08 -16.05
CA ALA A 170 -10.24 -4.06 -17.04
C ALA A 170 -9.67 -2.83 -16.34
N VAL A 171 -8.59 -2.24 -16.87
CA VAL A 171 -7.97 -1.04 -16.31
C VAL A 171 -7.86 -0.02 -17.42
N ALA A 172 -8.44 1.16 -17.23
CA ALA A 172 -8.29 2.28 -18.15
C ALA A 172 -7.38 3.35 -17.56
N GLY A 173 -6.39 3.79 -18.34
CA GLY A 173 -5.43 4.82 -17.94
C GLY A 173 -3.98 4.34 -17.97
N ASP A 174 -3.12 5.01 -17.21
CA ASP A 174 -1.67 4.85 -17.25
C ASP A 174 -1.13 3.72 -16.34
N ALA A 175 0.19 3.72 -16.11
CA ALA A 175 0.85 2.75 -15.24
C ALA A 175 0.37 2.86 -13.78
N ASP A 176 0.05 4.06 -13.32
CA ASP A 176 -0.39 4.32 -11.94
C ASP A 176 -1.77 3.70 -11.70
N GLN A 177 -2.65 3.73 -12.70
CA GLN A 177 -3.95 3.04 -12.62
C GLN A 177 -3.84 1.53 -12.46
N ALA A 178 -2.86 0.90 -13.10
CA ALA A 178 -2.60 -0.52 -12.87
C ALA A 178 -2.01 -0.80 -11.49
N GLY A 179 -1.23 0.13 -10.92
CA GLY A 179 -0.79 0.08 -9.54
C GLY A 179 -1.96 0.14 -8.56
N LEU A 180 -2.92 1.04 -8.80
CA LEU A 180 -4.16 1.15 -8.02
C LEU A 180 -5.00 -0.12 -8.12
N ALA A 181 -5.15 -0.69 -9.33
CA ALA A 181 -5.79 -1.99 -9.53
C ALA A 181 -5.12 -3.10 -8.71
N GLN A 182 -3.78 -3.20 -8.74
CA GLN A 182 -3.03 -4.19 -7.94
C GLN A 182 -3.19 -3.96 -6.44
N SER A 183 -3.25 -2.71 -5.98
CA SER A 183 -3.43 -2.38 -4.57
C SER A 183 -4.76 -2.89 -4.00
N PHE A 184 -5.80 -2.98 -4.85
CA PHE A 184 -7.14 -3.38 -4.46
C PHE A 184 -7.42 -4.87 -4.72
N PHE A 185 -7.02 -5.37 -5.90
CA PHE A 185 -7.29 -6.74 -6.35
C PHE A 185 -6.15 -7.72 -6.07
N GLY A 186 -4.96 -7.24 -5.73
CA GLY A 186 -3.75 -8.04 -5.58
C GLY A 186 -3.06 -8.31 -6.92
N ALA A 187 -1.78 -8.66 -6.86
CA ALA A 187 -0.93 -8.86 -8.04
C ALA A 187 -1.28 -10.11 -8.87
N ALA A 188 -2.01 -11.07 -8.29
CA ALA A 188 -2.33 -12.33 -8.96
C ALA A 188 -3.50 -12.23 -9.96
N ILE A 189 -4.37 -11.22 -9.83
CA ILE A 189 -5.54 -11.07 -10.71
C ILE A 189 -5.09 -10.47 -12.06
N PRO A 190 -5.36 -11.14 -13.20
CA PRO A 190 -5.01 -10.62 -14.52
C PRO A 190 -5.68 -9.29 -14.85
N GLN A 191 -4.93 -8.42 -15.54
CA GLN A 191 -5.39 -7.10 -15.95
C GLN A 191 -5.35 -6.95 -17.47
N SER A 192 -6.46 -6.47 -18.04
CA SER A 192 -6.52 -6.01 -19.44
C SER A 192 -6.48 -4.48 -19.46
N ARG A 193 -5.51 -3.90 -20.17
CA ARG A 193 -5.33 -2.45 -20.23
C ARG A 193 -6.07 -1.86 -21.43
N PHE A 194 -6.76 -0.76 -21.19
CA PHE A 194 -7.50 0.00 -22.18
C PHE A 194 -7.03 1.45 -22.20
N ALA A 195 -7.12 2.09 -23.36
CA ALA A 195 -6.68 3.48 -23.49
C ALA A 195 -7.73 4.43 -22.90
N GLN A 196 -9.02 4.11 -23.07
CA GLN A 196 -10.12 4.96 -22.67
C GLN A 196 -11.06 4.27 -21.68
N PRO A 197 -11.66 5.00 -20.72
CA PRO A 197 -12.64 4.45 -19.78
C PRO A 197 -13.84 3.77 -20.48
N ALA A 198 -14.31 4.31 -21.60
CA ALA A 198 -15.40 3.73 -22.38
C ALA A 198 -15.11 2.30 -22.84
N GLU A 199 -13.89 2.02 -23.32
CA GLU A 199 -13.48 0.68 -23.78
C GLU A 199 -13.47 -0.34 -22.63
N ALA A 200 -13.02 0.08 -21.44
CA ALA A 200 -13.05 -0.77 -20.25
C ALA A 200 -14.48 -1.04 -19.75
N LEU A 201 -15.39 -0.07 -19.88
CA LEU A 201 -16.82 -0.25 -19.60
C LEU A 201 -17.46 -1.21 -20.61
N ASP A 202 -17.16 -1.07 -21.90
CA ASP A 202 -17.64 -1.97 -22.96
C ASP A 202 -17.18 -3.42 -22.70
N ALA A 203 -15.91 -3.61 -22.32
CA ALA A 203 -15.40 -4.92 -21.93
C ALA A 203 -16.14 -5.51 -20.70
N LEU A 204 -16.51 -4.67 -19.73
CA LEU A 204 -17.27 -5.09 -18.56
C LEU A 204 -18.72 -5.47 -18.92
N VAL A 205 -19.37 -4.72 -19.81
CA VAL A 205 -20.71 -5.02 -20.35
C VAL A 205 -20.69 -6.31 -21.15
N ALA A 206 -19.69 -6.50 -22.02
CA ALA A 206 -19.52 -7.69 -22.85
C ALA A 206 -19.10 -8.95 -22.06
N GLY A 207 -18.89 -8.84 -20.74
CA GLY A 207 -18.44 -9.97 -19.90
C GLY A 207 -16.98 -10.38 -20.13
N GLN A 208 -16.20 -9.54 -20.81
CA GLN A 208 -14.76 -9.76 -21.04
C GLN A 208 -13.91 -9.37 -19.82
N ALA A 209 -14.49 -8.66 -18.85
CA ALA A 209 -13.92 -8.42 -17.54
C ALA A 209 -14.98 -8.62 -16.44
N ASP A 210 -14.55 -8.77 -15.19
CA ASP A 210 -15.44 -8.91 -14.03
C ASP A 210 -15.53 -7.66 -13.17
N ALA A 211 -14.51 -6.81 -13.24
CA ALA A 211 -14.54 -5.46 -12.73
C ALA A 211 -13.75 -4.53 -13.65
N ALA A 212 -14.04 -3.23 -13.57
CA ALA A 212 -13.27 -2.19 -14.26
C ALA A 212 -12.70 -1.20 -13.24
N VAL A 213 -11.43 -0.83 -13.39
CA VAL A 213 -10.74 0.21 -12.59
C VAL A 213 -10.55 1.42 -13.49
N LEU A 214 -11.22 2.51 -13.16
CA LEU A 214 -11.23 3.75 -13.94
C LEU A 214 -10.71 4.91 -13.08
N PRO A 215 -10.09 5.95 -13.68
CA PRO A 215 -9.70 7.14 -12.93
C PRO A 215 -10.91 7.78 -12.24
N ALA A 216 -10.73 8.27 -11.01
CA ALA A 216 -11.83 8.96 -10.31
C ALA A 216 -12.20 10.30 -10.96
N GLY A 217 -11.27 10.90 -11.72
CA GLY A 217 -11.47 12.13 -12.50
C GLY A 217 -12.09 11.90 -13.89
N GLY A 218 -12.19 13.00 -14.66
CA GLY A 218 -12.80 13.00 -15.99
C GLY A 218 -14.32 13.06 -15.94
N SER A 219 -14.98 12.62 -17.02
CA SER A 219 -16.43 12.72 -17.20
C SER A 219 -17.10 11.40 -17.62
N TRP A 220 -16.38 10.28 -17.63
CA TRP A 220 -16.94 8.97 -18.03
C TRP A 220 -18.13 8.54 -17.16
N TRP A 221 -18.20 9.03 -15.92
CA TRP A 221 -19.28 8.75 -14.96
C TRP A 221 -20.62 9.39 -15.35
N LEU A 222 -20.64 10.28 -16.36
CA LEU A 222 -21.88 10.78 -16.93
C LEU A 222 -22.65 9.69 -17.66
N ASP A 223 -21.95 8.76 -18.31
CA ASP A 223 -22.54 7.78 -19.23
C ASP A 223 -22.26 6.34 -18.77
N VAL A 224 -22.47 6.06 -17.48
CA VAL A 224 -22.32 4.69 -16.94
C VAL A 224 -23.40 3.79 -17.55
N PRO A 225 -23.03 2.70 -18.26
CA PRO A 225 -24.00 1.77 -18.83
C PRO A 225 -24.97 1.19 -17.80
N GLN A 226 -26.20 0.92 -18.23
CA GLN A 226 -27.21 0.29 -17.38
C GLN A 226 -26.72 -1.05 -16.83
N GLY A 227 -26.99 -1.31 -15.55
CA GLY A 227 -26.58 -2.55 -14.88
C GLY A 227 -25.16 -2.51 -14.30
N LEU A 228 -24.34 -1.52 -14.65
CA LEU A 228 -23.08 -1.29 -13.98
C LEU A 228 -23.26 -0.42 -12.73
N ARG A 229 -22.41 -0.67 -11.73
CA ARG A 229 -22.39 0.05 -10.46
C ARG A 229 -20.96 0.36 -10.06
N ILE A 230 -20.75 1.53 -9.48
CA ILE A 230 -19.51 1.82 -8.74
C ILE A 230 -19.59 1.06 -7.42
N VAL A 231 -18.61 0.20 -7.16
CA VAL A 231 -18.62 -0.74 -6.02
C VAL A 231 -17.46 -0.55 -5.03
N ALA A 232 -16.41 0.18 -5.42
CA ALA A 232 -15.31 0.53 -4.54
C ALA A 232 -14.53 1.75 -5.04
N GLY A 233 -13.71 2.32 -4.17
CA GLY A 233 -12.67 3.30 -4.52
C GLY A 233 -11.29 2.79 -4.14
N ALA A 234 -10.26 3.16 -4.90
CA ALA A 234 -8.87 2.80 -4.67
C ALA A 234 -7.96 4.05 -4.62
N PRO A 235 -6.88 4.04 -3.81
CA PRO A 235 -6.55 2.99 -2.86
C PRO A 235 -7.56 2.96 -1.70
N LEU A 236 -7.74 1.79 -1.09
CA LEU A 236 -8.69 1.66 0.02
C LEU A 236 -8.09 2.20 1.34
N LEU A 237 -6.79 1.97 1.55
CA LEU A 237 -6.01 2.55 2.64
C LEU A 237 -5.54 3.95 2.22
N ARG A 238 -6.13 5.00 2.81
CA ARG A 238 -5.85 6.42 2.54
C ARG A 238 -6.41 7.28 3.67
N ALA A 239 -6.03 8.55 3.71
CA ALA A 239 -6.61 9.50 4.66
C ALA A 239 -8.15 9.59 4.50
N ALA A 240 -8.85 9.89 5.58
CA ALA A 240 -10.32 9.90 5.60
C ALA A 240 -10.92 10.96 4.66
N ASP A 241 -10.22 12.08 4.51
CA ASP A 241 -10.59 13.26 3.71
C ASP A 241 -9.97 13.28 2.32
N ALA A 242 -8.97 12.44 2.04
CA ALA A 242 -8.49 12.24 0.69
C ALA A 242 -9.64 11.71 -0.19
N PRO A 243 -9.71 12.01 -1.50
CA PRO A 243 -10.57 11.30 -2.44
C PRO A 243 -9.93 9.97 -2.87
N PRO A 244 -10.70 8.99 -3.38
CA PRO A 244 -10.12 7.88 -4.11
C PRO A 244 -9.50 8.39 -5.43
N GLU A 245 -8.41 7.76 -5.86
CA GLU A 245 -7.73 8.06 -7.13
C GLU A 245 -8.33 7.27 -8.31
N ALA A 246 -8.92 6.11 -8.01
CA ALA A 246 -9.66 5.29 -8.96
C ALA A 246 -11.00 4.82 -8.38
N LEU A 247 -11.95 4.58 -9.28
CA LEU A 247 -13.25 3.99 -8.99
C LEU A 247 -13.36 2.64 -9.66
N ILE A 248 -13.96 1.69 -8.93
CA ILE A 248 -14.10 0.31 -9.37
C ILE A 248 -15.55 0.04 -9.70
N LEU A 249 -15.82 -0.48 -10.89
CA LEU A 249 -17.15 -0.85 -11.34
C LEU A 249 -17.30 -2.37 -11.48
N ALA A 250 -18.51 -2.85 -11.26
CA ALA A 250 -18.91 -4.24 -11.49
C ALA A 250 -20.36 -4.31 -12.03
N ARG A 251 -20.76 -5.51 -12.48
CA ARG A 251 -22.15 -5.84 -12.89
C ARG A 251 -23.08 -6.15 -11.72
N THR A 252 -22.59 -6.07 -10.48
CA THR A 252 -23.33 -6.37 -9.26
C THR A 252 -23.27 -5.20 -8.31
N GLU A 253 -24.28 -5.05 -7.46
CA GLU A 253 -24.22 -4.06 -6.40
C GLU A 253 -23.14 -4.42 -5.37
N ALA A 254 -22.54 -3.40 -4.75
CA ALA A 254 -21.64 -3.63 -3.63
C ALA A 254 -22.43 -4.13 -2.42
N ASP A 255 -21.88 -5.13 -1.74
CA ASP A 255 -22.35 -5.50 -0.42
C ASP A 255 -21.97 -4.43 0.61
N PRO A 256 -22.77 -4.21 1.67
CA PRO A 256 -22.46 -3.20 2.68
C PRO A 256 -21.19 -3.57 3.46
N SER A 257 -20.35 -2.58 3.75
CA SER A 257 -19.17 -2.72 4.60
C SER A 257 -19.40 -2.27 6.05
N GLY A 258 -20.57 -1.66 6.33
CA GLY A 258 -20.95 -1.10 7.63
C GLY A 258 -20.47 0.34 7.85
N ALA A 259 -19.51 0.81 7.04
CA ALA A 259 -19.11 2.21 6.96
C ALA A 259 -19.05 2.57 5.49
N ASP A 260 -20.19 2.96 4.92
CA ASP A 260 -20.40 3.05 3.49
C ASP A 260 -20.68 4.48 3.03
N LEU A 261 -20.21 4.78 1.82
CA LEU A 261 -20.41 6.02 1.08
C LEU A 261 -21.22 5.71 -0.18
N MET A 262 -22.32 6.44 -0.37
CA MET A 262 -23.10 6.41 -1.59
C MET A 262 -22.43 7.28 -2.65
N LEU A 263 -22.32 6.78 -3.88
CA LEU A 263 -21.89 7.58 -5.04
C LEU A 263 -23.11 8.09 -5.78
N VAL A 264 -23.15 9.40 -6.01
CA VAL A 264 -24.24 10.07 -6.71
C VAL A 264 -23.74 10.98 -7.81
N ARG A 265 -24.46 10.99 -8.93
CA ARG A 265 -24.42 12.07 -9.91
C ARG A 265 -25.43 13.13 -9.49
N LEU A 266 -25.00 14.37 -9.39
CA LEU A 266 -25.84 15.49 -8.95
C LEU A 266 -25.69 16.67 -9.89
N THR A 267 -26.81 17.28 -10.27
CA THR A 267 -26.85 18.59 -10.92
C THR A 267 -27.02 19.68 -9.85
N GLY A 268 -26.15 20.69 -9.84
CA GLY A 268 -26.22 21.81 -8.89
C GLY A 268 -25.25 21.72 -7.71
N THR A 269 -25.61 22.34 -6.59
CA THR A 269 -24.71 22.50 -5.43
C THR A 269 -24.61 21.21 -4.61
N PRO A 270 -23.41 20.62 -4.44
CA PRO A 270 -23.21 19.47 -3.57
C PRO A 270 -23.60 19.77 -2.11
N PRO A 271 -24.18 18.78 -1.37
CA PRO A 271 -24.37 18.89 0.06
C PRO A 271 -23.06 19.18 0.81
N VAL A 272 -23.16 19.84 1.97
CA VAL A 272 -21.99 20.26 2.78
C VAL A 272 -21.16 19.07 3.28
N ASP A 273 -21.82 17.94 3.54
CA ASP A 273 -21.21 16.68 3.96
C ASP A 273 -20.83 15.77 2.79
N GLY A 274 -20.94 16.27 1.56
CA GLY A 274 -20.55 15.57 0.34
C GLY A 274 -19.14 15.93 -0.12
N MET A 275 -18.37 14.90 -0.49
CA MET A 275 -17.07 15.09 -1.15
C MET A 275 -17.25 15.02 -2.67
N VAL A 276 -16.88 16.07 -3.38
CA VAL A 276 -16.89 16.11 -4.84
C VAL A 276 -15.66 15.38 -5.38
N LEU A 277 -15.88 14.32 -6.17
CA LEU A 277 -14.81 13.56 -6.81
C LEU A 277 -14.44 14.12 -8.19
N ALA A 278 -15.46 14.55 -8.95
CA ALA A 278 -15.28 15.09 -10.29
C ALA A 278 -16.41 16.05 -10.67
N ARG A 279 -16.13 16.95 -11.62
CA ARG A 279 -17.10 17.89 -12.19
C ARG A 279 -17.06 17.83 -13.70
N ALA A 280 -18.22 17.89 -14.33
CA ALA A 280 -18.38 17.98 -15.77
C ALA A 280 -19.58 18.86 -16.10
N GLY A 281 -19.33 20.09 -16.56
CA GLY A 281 -20.38 21.08 -16.75
C GLY A 281 -21.12 21.40 -15.45
N ALA A 282 -22.46 21.28 -15.48
CA ALA A 282 -23.33 21.51 -14.32
C ALA A 282 -23.48 20.29 -13.39
N GLU A 283 -22.91 19.15 -13.78
CA GLU A 283 -22.99 17.91 -13.02
C GLU A 283 -21.72 17.65 -12.22
N SER A 284 -21.89 16.97 -11.08
CA SER A 284 -20.80 16.56 -10.21
C SER A 284 -20.99 15.11 -9.77
N LEU A 285 -19.88 14.37 -9.72
CA LEU A 285 -19.81 13.09 -9.04
C LEU A 285 -19.47 13.35 -7.57
N VAL A 286 -20.35 12.93 -6.66
CA VAL A 286 -20.27 13.24 -5.23
C VAL A 286 -20.37 11.95 -4.42
N THR A 287 -19.59 11.86 -3.36
CA THR A 287 -19.75 10.84 -2.31
C THR A 287 -20.50 11.42 -1.13
N LEU A 288 -21.44 10.66 -0.57
CA LEU A 288 -22.23 11.04 0.60
C LEU A 288 -22.25 9.87 1.60
N PRO A 289 -22.37 10.10 2.91
CA PRO A 289 -22.66 9.02 3.86
C PRO A 289 -23.88 8.21 3.41
N ALA A 290 -23.77 6.88 3.39
CA ALA A 290 -24.85 6.02 2.88
C ALA A 290 -26.14 6.08 3.71
N ALA A 291 -26.08 6.59 4.95
CA ALA A 291 -27.24 6.82 5.80
C ALA A 291 -28.07 8.05 5.38
N ASN A 292 -27.51 8.93 4.55
CA ASN A 292 -28.20 10.13 4.12
C ASN A 292 -29.29 9.82 3.08
N ALA A 293 -30.36 10.62 3.08
CA ALA A 293 -31.33 10.61 2.00
C ALA A 293 -30.67 11.06 0.68
N LEU A 294 -31.12 10.46 -0.43
CA LEU A 294 -30.66 10.87 -1.76
C LEU A 294 -31.09 12.32 -2.03
N PRO A 295 -30.16 13.24 -2.36
CA PRO A 295 -30.53 14.62 -2.65
C PRO A 295 -31.52 14.72 -3.83
N PRO A 296 -32.43 15.71 -3.84
CA PRO A 296 -33.34 15.92 -4.96
C PRO A 296 -32.58 16.07 -6.29
N GLY A 297 -33.02 15.34 -7.32
CA GLY A 297 -32.38 15.33 -8.64
C GLY A 297 -31.06 14.54 -8.72
N ALA A 298 -30.60 13.94 -7.62
CA ALA A 298 -29.42 13.08 -7.65
C ALA A 298 -29.76 11.69 -8.23
N THR A 299 -28.86 11.13 -9.03
CA THR A 299 -28.91 9.75 -9.51
C THR A 299 -27.85 8.94 -8.77
N ARG A 300 -28.26 7.86 -8.08
CA ARG A 300 -27.31 6.96 -7.43
C ARG A 300 -26.56 6.12 -8.47
N LEU A 301 -25.23 6.17 -8.43
CA LEU A 301 -24.34 5.40 -9.29
C LEU A 301 -23.73 4.18 -8.59
N GLY A 302 -23.73 4.16 -7.25
CA GLY A 302 -23.10 3.07 -6.52
C GLY A 302 -23.06 3.20 -5.01
N LEU A 303 -22.28 2.31 -4.42
CA LEU A 303 -21.94 2.25 -3.00
C LEU A 303 -20.48 1.79 -2.89
N MET A 304 -19.71 2.43 -2.02
CA MET A 304 -18.35 1.99 -1.70
C MET A 304 -18.10 2.08 -0.21
N ALA A 305 -17.14 1.31 0.29
CA ALA A 305 -16.67 1.48 1.66
C ALA A 305 -15.97 2.83 1.84
N ALA A 306 -16.14 3.44 3.01
CA ALA A 306 -15.28 4.52 3.48
C ALA A 306 -13.82 4.02 3.58
N PRO A 307 -12.81 4.89 3.35
CA PRO A 307 -11.42 4.50 3.37
C PRO A 307 -11.00 3.92 4.73
N LEU A 308 -10.00 3.04 4.71
CA LEU A 308 -9.29 2.66 5.92
C LEU A 308 -8.31 3.80 6.23
N ALA A 309 -8.66 4.65 7.19
CA ALA A 309 -7.70 5.61 7.74
C ALA A 309 -6.72 4.85 8.64
N ALA A 310 -5.41 4.98 8.37
CA ALA A 310 -4.41 4.49 9.30
C ALA A 310 -4.59 5.20 10.65
N LYS A 311 -4.51 4.46 11.76
CA LYS A 311 -4.42 5.10 13.08
C LYS A 311 -3.15 5.96 13.11
N PRO A 312 -3.20 7.19 13.65
CA PRO A 312 -2.01 8.00 13.86
C PRO A 312 -1.02 7.31 14.80
#